data_AF-A0A0N4Y865-F1
#
_entry.id   AF-A0A0N4Y865-F1
#
_cell.length_a   1.000
_cell.length_b   1.000
_cell.length_c   1.000
_cell.angle_alpha   90.00
_cell.angle_beta   90.00
_cell.angle_gamma   90.00
#
_symmetry.space_group_name_H-M   'P 1'
#
loop_
_entity.id
_entity.type
_entity.pdbx_description
1 polymer ?
#
loop_
_entity_poly.entity_id
_entity_poly.type
_entity_poly.pdbx_seq_one_letter_code
_entity_poly.pdbx_strand_id
1 'polypeptide(L)'
;MTLVEEAMKENNLALRVLESQERTLSLLYTLISYAQENMLSFRQQHLLYLTTALTFQMESLRVSMETWDSKCKEVVKHLQTALGYLILTIGKYAPDYETRLTALRLINEENPQTETAKNAVKTADETLNRIISKVAGKGLFHMPSGIHIPNVAY
;
A
#
# COMPACT_ATOMS: atom_id res chain seq x y z
N MET A 1 12.77 -13.76 1.68
CA MET A 1 12.12 -12.49 1.29
C MET A 1 10.69 -12.53 1.80
N THR A 2 10.27 -11.52 2.57
CA THR A 2 8.88 -11.39 3.06
C THR A 2 8.01 -10.68 2.03
N LEU A 3 6.68 -10.88 2.07
CA LEU A 3 5.75 -10.20 1.14
C LEU A 3 5.85 -8.67 1.22
N VAL A 4 6.18 -8.10 2.38
CA VAL A 4 6.40 -6.66 2.54
C VAL A 4 7.67 -6.21 1.80
N GLU A 5 8.73 -7.01 1.80
CA GLU A 5 9.95 -6.71 1.04
C GLU A 5 9.68 -6.72 -0.47
N GLU A 6 8.83 -7.63 -0.96
CA GLU A 6 8.38 -7.63 -2.36
C GLU A 6 7.55 -6.38 -2.69
N ALA A 7 6.62 -5.99 -1.81
CA ALA A 7 5.85 -4.77 -1.98
C ALA A 7 6.76 -3.52 -2.07
N MET A 8 7.77 -3.44 -1.21
CA MET A 8 8.75 -2.36 -1.24
C MET A 8 9.59 -2.38 -2.52
N LYS A 9 9.98 -3.55 -3.02
CA LYS A 9 10.73 -3.68 -4.27
C LYS A 9 9.94 -3.10 -5.44
N GLU A 10 8.65 -3.45 -5.52
CA GLU A 10 7.75 -2.90 -6.54
C GLU A 10 7.56 -1.38 -6.39
N ASN A 11 7.41 -0.87 -5.16
CA ASN A 11 7.37 0.58 -4.93
C ASN A 11 8.65 1.29 -5.40
N ASN A 12 9.83 0.71 -5.16
CA ASN A 12 11.09 1.27 -5.67
C ASN A 12 11.14 1.29 -7.21
N LEU A 13 10.58 0.28 -7.88
CA LEU A 13 10.50 0.28 -9.35
C LEU A 13 9.56 1.40 -9.83
N ALA A 14 8.39 1.56 -9.20
CA ALA A 14 7.47 2.66 -9.49
C ALA A 14 8.13 4.04 -9.31
N LEU A 15 8.87 4.24 -8.21
CA LEU A 15 9.58 5.49 -7.92
C LEU A 15 10.65 5.79 -8.98
N ARG A 16 11.45 4.80 -9.39
CA ARG A 16 12.45 4.98 -10.47
C ARG A 16 11.83 5.40 -11.80
N VAL A 17 10.68 4.83 -12.14
CA VAL A 17 9.94 5.23 -13.34
C VAL A 17 9.50 6.70 -13.22
N LEU A 18 9.00 7.13 -12.05
CA LEU A 18 8.62 8.53 -11.81
C LEU A 18 9.82 9.48 -11.81
N GLU A 19 10.96 9.07 -11.25
CA GLU A 19 12.22 9.82 -11.29
C GLU A 19 12.68 10.05 -12.73
N SER A 20 12.65 9.00 -13.56
CA SER A 20 13.01 9.11 -14.99
C SER A 20 12.07 10.04 -15.78
N GLN A 21 10.90 10.35 -15.23
CA GLN A 21 9.92 11.28 -15.79
C GLN A 21 9.99 12.67 -15.13
N GLU A 22 10.99 12.94 -14.28
CA GLU A 22 11.16 14.19 -13.52
C GLU A 22 9.96 14.49 -12.59
N ARG A 23 9.25 13.46 -12.12
CA ARG A 23 8.05 13.58 -11.27
C ARG A 23 8.33 13.39 -9.78
N THR A 24 9.54 13.66 -9.32
CA THR A 24 9.97 13.49 -7.92
C THR A 24 9.20 14.38 -6.92
N LEU A 25 8.68 15.52 -7.38
CA LEU A 25 7.85 16.44 -6.59
C LEU A 25 6.34 16.19 -6.75
N SER A 26 5.94 15.11 -7.43
CA SER A 26 4.53 14.81 -7.64
C SER A 26 3.86 14.23 -6.39
N LEU A 27 2.54 14.41 -6.30
CA LEU A 27 1.73 13.75 -5.27
C LEU A 27 1.92 12.23 -5.30
N LEU A 28 1.96 11.64 -6.49
CA LEU A 28 2.13 10.20 -6.67
C LEU A 28 3.46 9.71 -6.07
N TYR A 29 4.57 10.40 -6.34
CA TYR A 29 5.88 10.07 -5.77
C TYR A 29 5.87 10.14 -4.23
N THR A 30 5.25 11.19 -3.68
CA THR A 30 5.12 11.40 -2.22
C THR A 30 4.34 10.26 -1.56
N LEU A 31 3.18 9.88 -2.12
CA LEU A 31 2.34 8.82 -1.56
C LEU A 31 3.04 7.46 -1.56
N ILE A 32 3.74 7.11 -2.64
CA ILE A 32 4.51 5.86 -2.73
C ILE A 32 5.64 5.84 -1.70
N SER A 33 6.33 6.98 -1.52
CA SER A 33 7.40 7.14 -0.53
C SER A 33 6.88 6.94 0.89
N TYR A 34 5.76 7.57 1.25
CA TYR A 34 5.12 7.37 2.56
C TYR A 34 4.65 5.93 2.78
N ALA A 35 4.13 5.26 1.74
CA ALA A 35 3.81 3.84 1.84
C ALA A 35 5.06 3.03 2.20
N GLN A 36 6.19 3.30 1.55
CA GLN A 36 7.47 2.61 1.78
C GLN A 36 8.05 2.88 3.17
N GLU A 37 7.99 4.11 3.68
CA GLU A 37 8.42 4.45 5.05
C GLU A 37 7.61 3.68 6.11
N ASN A 38 6.30 3.55 5.89
CA ASN A 38 5.44 2.75 6.77
C ASN A 38 5.75 1.26 6.67
N MET A 39 6.04 0.73 5.47
CA MET A 39 6.49 -0.66 5.29
C MET A 39 7.82 -0.96 6.00
N LEU A 40 8.75 0.00 6.03
CA LEU A 40 10.00 -0.13 6.80
C LEU A 40 9.74 -0.23 8.31
N SER A 41 8.80 0.59 8.80
CA SER A 41 8.41 0.64 10.22
C SER A 41 7.67 -0.63 10.68
N PHE A 42 7.12 -1.43 9.75
CA PHE A 42 6.49 -2.72 10.06
C PHE A 42 7.46 -3.75 10.65
N ARG A 43 8.79 -3.59 10.56
CA ARG A 43 9.73 -4.52 11.25
C ARG A 43 9.45 -4.65 12.76
N GLN A 44 8.74 -3.68 13.35
CA GLN A 44 8.25 -3.69 14.72
C GLN A 44 6.86 -4.36 14.90
N GLN A 45 6.33 -5.01 13.88
CA GLN A 45 5.07 -5.78 13.84
C GLN A 45 3.78 -4.99 14.13
N HIS A 46 3.78 -3.66 13.95
CA HIS A 46 2.57 -2.88 14.17
C HIS A 46 1.64 -2.93 12.95
N LEU A 47 0.46 -3.52 13.14
CA LEU A 47 -0.63 -3.55 12.17
C LEU A 47 -0.99 -2.14 11.68
N LEU A 48 -0.88 -1.14 12.56
CA LEU A 48 -1.06 0.28 12.24
C LEU A 48 -0.23 0.69 11.02
N TYR A 49 1.09 0.45 11.02
CA TYR A 49 1.96 0.84 9.91
C TYR A 49 1.59 0.13 8.61
N LEU A 50 1.23 -1.15 8.67
CA LEU A 50 0.78 -1.86 7.48
C LEU A 50 -0.52 -1.30 6.91
N THR A 51 -1.49 -1.00 7.77
CA THR A 51 -2.75 -0.39 7.33
C THR A 51 -2.54 1.00 6.75
N THR A 52 -1.65 1.81 7.34
CA THR A 52 -1.27 3.12 6.81
C THR A 52 -0.55 2.99 5.46
N ALA A 53 0.38 2.03 5.33
CA ALA A 53 1.04 1.74 4.05
C ALA A 53 0.02 1.32 2.98
N LEU A 54 -0.94 0.46 3.34
CA LEU A 54 -2.02 0.05 2.44
C LEU A 54 -2.86 1.24 1.98
N THR A 55 -3.22 2.16 2.88
CA THR A 55 -3.97 3.38 2.53
C THR A 55 -3.19 4.26 1.56
N PHE A 56 -1.92 4.55 1.82
CA PHE A 56 -1.11 5.34 0.89
C PHE A 56 -0.93 4.65 -0.46
N GLN A 57 -0.82 3.33 -0.48
CA GLN A 57 -0.75 2.55 -1.72
C GLN A 57 -2.06 2.64 -2.53
N MET A 58 -3.22 2.58 -1.86
CA MET A 58 -4.53 2.75 -2.50
C MET A 58 -4.66 4.15 -3.11
N GLU A 59 -4.28 5.20 -2.39
CA GLU A 59 -4.34 6.57 -2.90
C GLU A 59 -3.36 6.79 -4.06
N SER A 60 -2.16 6.21 -3.98
CA SER A 60 -1.20 6.23 -5.09
C SER A 60 -1.83 5.63 -6.35
N LEU A 61 -2.49 4.48 -6.21
CA LEU A 61 -3.16 3.82 -7.33
C LEU A 61 -4.34 4.66 -7.86
N ARG A 62 -5.15 5.29 -6.98
CA ARG A 62 -6.22 6.23 -7.37
C ARG A 62 -5.69 7.39 -8.21
N VAL A 63 -4.67 8.08 -7.73
CA VAL A 63 -4.04 9.22 -8.44
C VAL A 63 -3.49 8.77 -9.79
N SER A 64 -2.83 7.60 -9.85
CA SER A 64 -2.27 7.09 -11.11
C SER A 64 -3.35 6.74 -12.16
N MET A 65 -4.58 6.45 -11.73
CA MET A 65 -5.70 6.18 -12.64
C MET A 65 -6.29 7.44 -13.27
N GLU A 66 -6.15 8.60 -12.64
CA GLU A 66 -6.64 9.88 -13.19
C GLU A 66 -5.82 10.34 -14.40
N THR A 67 -4.53 9.98 -14.44
CA THR A 67 -3.58 10.39 -15.49
C THR A 67 -3.15 9.22 -16.37
N TRP A 68 -4.04 8.26 -16.65
CA TRP A 68 -3.71 7.00 -17.31
C TRP A 68 -3.18 7.18 -18.75
N ASP A 69 -1.87 7.39 -18.89
CA ASP A 69 -1.14 7.38 -20.15
C ASP A 69 -0.19 6.16 -20.24
N SER A 70 0.47 5.96 -21.38
CA SER A 70 1.39 4.83 -21.60
C SER A 70 2.57 4.80 -20.63
N LYS A 71 3.01 5.96 -20.12
CA LYS A 71 4.10 6.09 -19.14
C LYS A 71 3.63 5.80 -17.71
N CYS A 72 2.35 6.03 -17.42
CA CYS A 72 1.72 5.71 -16.15
C CYS A 72 1.37 4.22 -16.03
N LYS A 73 1.24 3.48 -17.16
CA LYS A 73 0.97 2.03 -17.12
C LYS A 73 2.02 1.24 -16.35
N GLU A 74 3.30 1.55 -16.54
CA GLU A 74 4.38 0.85 -15.82
C GLU A 74 4.33 1.15 -14.32
N VAL A 75 4.11 2.41 -13.95
CA VAL A 75 3.91 2.81 -12.55
C VAL A 75 2.73 2.06 -11.96
N VAL A 76 1.58 2.04 -12.63
CA VAL A 76 0.38 1.34 -12.18
C VAL A 76 0.65 -0.15 -11.96
N LYS A 77 1.36 -0.81 -12.89
CA LYS A 77 1.71 -2.23 -12.76
C LYS A 77 2.39 -2.49 -11.42
N HIS A 78 3.46 -1.75 -11.16
CA HIS A 78 4.22 -1.87 -9.91
C HIS A 78 3.35 -1.55 -8.68
N LEU A 79 2.51 -0.52 -8.75
CA LEU A 79 1.61 -0.18 -7.65
C LEU A 79 0.56 -1.25 -7.37
N GLN A 80 0.00 -1.89 -8.39
CA GLN A 80 -0.96 -2.99 -8.24
C GLN A 80 -0.29 -4.23 -7.65
N THR A 81 0.90 -4.59 -8.13
CA THR A 81 1.66 -5.72 -7.60
C THR A 81 2.02 -5.48 -6.13
N ALA A 82 2.52 -4.30 -5.78
CA ALA A 82 2.79 -3.90 -4.40
C ALA A 82 1.53 -3.98 -3.52
N LEU A 83 0.39 -3.48 -4.02
CA LEU A 83 -0.87 -3.53 -3.31
C LEU A 83 -1.33 -4.97 -3.06
N GLY A 84 -1.18 -5.87 -4.04
CA GLY A 84 -1.46 -7.29 -3.87
C GLY A 84 -0.63 -7.93 -2.76
N TYR A 85 0.68 -7.64 -2.71
CA TYR A 85 1.55 -8.13 -1.63
C TYR A 85 1.14 -7.60 -0.25
N LEU A 86 0.75 -6.32 -0.15
CA LEU A 86 0.23 -5.75 1.10
C LEU A 86 -1.08 -6.40 1.53
N ILE A 87 -2.04 -6.59 0.61
CA ILE A 87 -3.31 -7.28 0.89
C ILE A 87 -3.04 -8.69 1.43
N LEU A 88 -2.12 -9.46 0.82
CA LEU A 88 -1.77 -10.79 1.32
C LEU A 88 -1.11 -10.76 2.71
N THR A 89 -0.28 -9.76 2.98
CA THR A 89 0.38 -9.59 4.28
C THR A 89 -0.65 -9.30 5.37
N ILE A 90 -1.50 -8.32 5.10
CA ILE A 90 -2.50 -7.77 6.01
C ILE A 90 -3.70 -8.71 6.18
N GLY A 91 -4.05 -9.47 5.13
CA GLY A 91 -5.10 -10.48 5.15
C GLY A 91 -4.89 -11.60 6.16
N LYS A 92 -3.67 -11.78 6.71
CA LYS A 92 -3.42 -12.72 7.82
C LYS A 92 -4.22 -12.36 9.09
N TYR A 93 -4.55 -11.08 9.28
CA TYR A 93 -5.34 -10.61 10.42
C TYR A 93 -6.86 -10.73 10.20
N ALA A 94 -7.29 -10.84 8.94
CA ALA A 94 -8.68 -11.10 8.57
C ALA A 94 -8.74 -12.02 7.34
N PRO A 95 -8.49 -13.33 7.51
CA PRO A 95 -8.42 -14.25 6.38
C PRO A 95 -9.74 -14.31 5.60
N ASP A 96 -9.63 -14.19 4.29
CA ASP A 96 -10.73 -14.30 3.33
C ASP A 96 -10.21 -14.88 2.01
N TYR A 97 -10.88 -15.90 1.50
CA TYR A 97 -10.42 -16.65 0.32
C TYR A 97 -10.44 -15.79 -0.95
N GLU A 98 -11.53 -15.06 -1.17
CA GLU A 98 -11.70 -14.21 -2.35
C GLU A 98 -10.68 -13.05 -2.39
N THR A 99 -10.41 -12.46 -1.23
CA THR A 99 -9.37 -11.43 -1.08
C THR A 99 -8.00 -11.96 -1.42
N ARG A 100 -7.66 -13.16 -0.94
CA ARG A 100 -6.39 -13.82 -1.25
C ARG A 100 -6.28 -14.12 -2.74
N LEU A 101 -7.34 -14.65 -3.35
CA LEU A 101 -7.38 -14.94 -4.79
C LEU A 101 -7.19 -13.66 -5.61
N THR A 102 -7.87 -12.59 -5.24
CA THR A 102 -7.79 -11.29 -5.90
C THR A 102 -6.39 -10.70 -5.78
N ALA A 103 -5.79 -10.73 -4.59
CA ALA A 103 -4.43 -10.26 -4.38
C ALA A 103 -3.40 -11.03 -5.21
N LEU A 104 -3.57 -12.36 -5.36
CA LEU A 104 -2.73 -13.16 -6.25
C LEU A 104 -2.93 -12.80 -7.72
N ARG A 105 -4.15 -12.50 -8.16
CA ARG A 105 -4.40 -12.02 -9.54
C ARG A 105 -3.67 -10.71 -9.81
N LEU A 106 -3.75 -9.75 -8.86
CA LEU A 106 -3.05 -8.47 -8.98
C LEU A 106 -1.54 -8.62 -9.12
N ILE A 107 -0.94 -9.54 -8.36
CA ILE A 107 0.51 -9.80 -8.41
C ILE A 107 0.94 -10.36 -9.77
N ASN A 108 0.10 -11.20 -10.38
CA ASN A 108 0.44 -11.89 -11.62
C ASN A 108 -0.07 -11.18 -12.88
N GLU A 109 -0.64 -9.98 -12.76
CA GLU A 109 -1.18 -9.25 -13.92
C GLU A 109 -0.04 -8.56 -14.70
N GLU A 110 0.26 -9.09 -15.88
CA GLU A 110 1.36 -8.56 -16.70
C GLU A 110 1.03 -7.23 -17.37
N ASN A 111 -0.25 -7.05 -17.72
CA ASN A 111 -0.78 -5.92 -18.48
C ASN A 111 -1.88 -5.23 -17.67
N PRO A 112 -1.54 -4.22 -16.85
CA PRO A 112 -2.51 -3.58 -15.97
C PRO A 112 -3.62 -2.91 -16.77
N GLN A 113 -4.87 -3.14 -16.36
CA GLN A 113 -6.05 -2.46 -16.86
C GLN A 113 -6.64 -1.54 -15.78
N THR A 114 -7.25 -0.43 -16.21
CA THR A 114 -7.88 0.53 -15.29
C THR A 114 -8.94 -0.12 -14.42
N GLU A 115 -9.74 -1.04 -14.96
CA GLU A 115 -10.75 -1.78 -14.18
C GLU A 115 -10.12 -2.72 -13.15
N THR A 116 -9.03 -3.41 -13.49
CA THR A 116 -8.26 -4.20 -12.52
C THR A 116 -7.72 -3.31 -11.39
N ALA A 117 -7.23 -2.10 -11.71
CA ALA A 117 -6.73 -1.16 -10.71
C ALA A 117 -7.84 -0.65 -9.77
N LYS A 118 -9.03 -0.32 -10.31
CA LYS A 118 -10.21 0.01 -9.50
C LYS A 118 -10.62 -1.13 -8.58
N ASN A 119 -10.67 -2.35 -9.11
CA ASN A 119 -10.99 -3.55 -8.32
C ASN A 119 -9.96 -3.78 -7.21
N ALA A 120 -8.66 -3.54 -7.50
CA ALA A 120 -7.59 -3.63 -6.52
C ALA A 120 -7.81 -2.68 -5.34
N VAL A 121 -8.13 -1.41 -5.62
CA VAL A 121 -8.44 -0.40 -4.61
C VAL A 121 -9.66 -0.82 -3.78
N LYS A 122 -10.72 -1.30 -4.43
CA LYS A 122 -11.94 -1.76 -3.74
C LYS A 122 -11.63 -2.93 -2.80
N THR A 123 -10.90 -3.94 -3.28
CA THR A 123 -10.52 -5.10 -2.45
C THR A 123 -9.63 -4.70 -1.27
N ALA A 124 -8.70 -3.75 -1.48
CA ALA A 124 -7.88 -3.23 -0.40
C ALA A 124 -8.73 -2.53 0.68
N ASP A 125 -9.70 -1.70 0.26
CA ASP A 125 -10.64 -1.02 1.16
C ASP A 125 -11.50 -2.01 1.96
N GLU A 126 -12.07 -3.01 1.30
CA GLU A 126 -12.83 -4.09 1.95
C GLU A 126 -11.98 -4.91 2.93
N THR A 127 -10.71 -5.12 2.60
CA THR A 127 -9.74 -5.79 3.49
C THR A 127 -9.48 -4.95 4.72
N LEU A 128 -9.26 -3.64 4.55
CA LEU A 128 -9.04 -2.70 5.65
C LEU A 128 -10.26 -2.64 6.57
N ASN A 129 -11.47 -2.52 6.02
CA ASN A 129 -12.72 -2.50 6.79
C ASN A 129 -12.96 -3.80 7.57
N ARG A 130 -12.65 -4.95 6.98
CA ARG A 130 -12.73 -6.26 7.68
C ARG A 130 -11.71 -6.38 8.80
N ILE A 131 -10.54 -5.79 8.64
CA ILE A 131 -9.54 -5.77 9.70
C ILE A 131 -10.02 -4.87 10.81
N ILE A 132 -10.35 -3.61 10.51
CA ILE A 132 -10.86 -2.66 11.50
C ILE A 132 -12.00 -3.28 12.30
N SER A 133 -13.00 -3.89 11.67
CA SER A 133 -14.10 -4.56 12.39
C SER A 133 -13.68 -5.76 13.26
N LYS A 134 -12.64 -6.50 12.88
CA LYS A 134 -12.13 -7.65 13.68
C LYS A 134 -11.16 -7.27 14.80
N VAL A 135 -10.46 -6.15 14.67
CA VAL A 135 -9.48 -5.66 15.65
C VAL A 135 -9.92 -4.46 16.46
N ALA A 136 -10.98 -3.75 16.06
CA ALA A 136 -11.67 -2.78 16.90
C ALA A 136 -12.17 -3.49 18.17
N GLY A 137 -11.61 -3.12 19.32
CA GLY A 137 -11.88 -3.74 20.62
C GLY A 137 -10.78 -4.68 21.13
N LYS A 138 -9.75 -5.01 20.34
CA LYS A 138 -8.62 -5.88 20.75
C LYS A 138 -7.31 -5.14 21.04
N GLY A 139 -7.31 -3.80 20.94
CA GLY A 139 -6.13 -2.97 21.16
C GLY A 139 -5.03 -3.08 20.10
N LEU A 140 -5.18 -3.90 19.04
CA LEU A 140 -4.11 -4.16 18.06
C LEU A 140 -3.61 -2.95 17.25
N PHE A 141 -4.30 -1.81 17.33
CA PHE A 141 -3.81 -0.49 16.92
C PHE A 141 -3.21 0.27 18.11
N HIS A 142 -2.21 -0.29 18.78
CA HIS A 142 -1.46 0.48 19.79
C HIS A 142 -0.60 1.52 19.09
N MET A 143 -0.73 2.79 19.52
CA MET A 143 0.24 3.84 19.19
C MET A 143 1.63 3.39 19.71
N PRO A 144 2.69 3.50 18.91
CA PRO A 144 4.05 3.27 19.39
C PRO A 144 4.33 4.20 20.58
N SER A 145 4.79 3.64 21.69
CA SER A 145 5.20 4.41 22.87
C SER A 145 6.52 5.11 22.57
N GLY A 146 6.46 6.28 21.94
CA GLY A 146 7.67 6.98 21.51
C GLY A 146 7.49 8.33 20.81
N ILE A 147 6.27 8.88 20.69
CA ILE A 147 6.13 10.29 20.32
C ILE A 147 6.53 11.11 21.55
N HIS A 148 7.83 11.41 21.68
CA HIS A 148 8.29 12.50 22.52
C HIS A 148 7.62 13.77 21.98
N ILE A 149 6.52 14.17 22.61
CA ILE A 149 6.01 15.53 22.47
C ILE A 149 7.10 16.38 23.14
N PRO A 150 7.87 17.21 22.40
CA PRO A 150 8.76 18.15 23.05
C PRO A 150 7.90 18.99 23.97
N ASN A 151 8.25 19.05 25.25
CA ASN A 151 7.63 19.94 26.22
C ASN A 151 7.67 21.35 25.65
N VAL A 152 6.56 21.81 25.08
CA VAL A 152 6.37 23.22 24.78
C VAL A 152 6.03 23.85 26.12
N ALA A 153 7.07 24.28 26.83
CA ALA A 153 6.93 25.11 28.00
C ALA A 153 6.29 26.44 27.55
N TYR A 154 5.09 26.71 28.04
CA TYR A 154 4.47 28.04 28.04
C TYR A 154 4.91 28.81 29.29
#